data_AF-A0A7X9IYD9-F1
#
_entry.id   AF-A0A7X9IYD9-F1
#
_cell.length_a   1.000
_cell.length_b   1.000
_cell.length_c   1.000
_cell.angle_alpha   90.00
_cell.angle_beta   90.00
_cell.angle_gamma   90.00
#
_symmetry.space_group_name_H-M   'P 1'
#
loop_
_entity.id
_entity.type
_entity.pdbx_description
1 polymer ?
#
loop_
_entity_poly.entity_id
_entity_poly.type
_entity_poly.pdbx_seq_one_letter_code
_entity_poly.pdbx_strand_id
1 'polypeptide(L)'
;MDDERDRRERRSSRDRDISWREIDKKRDKSAHVDGDLRREPRRGKSGSVTGLGRYKADLARLFERGEAGKLVKGIARGAGLEVSGGLPERQQALRRILDAASPEAAAAAVDAFRAEHGDLPDDPEVLGQALLHPDETVLIDALRRLHQYLAGHLVQRKALLLLRVKELEVRAESAELREWAGKVRDLLGG
;
A
#
# COMPACT_ATOMS: atom_id res chain seq x y z
N MET A 1 -37.18 -56.21 -9.95
CA MET A 1 -36.30 -55.78 -8.84
C MET A 1 -35.85 -54.37 -9.19
N ASP A 2 -36.71 -53.37 -8.98
CA ASP A 2 -36.60 -52.09 -9.69
C ASP A 2 -36.96 -50.88 -8.81
N ASP A 3 -36.40 -50.76 -7.60
CA ASP A 3 -36.77 -49.65 -6.69
C ASP A 3 -35.62 -49.02 -5.87
N GLU A 4 -34.35 -49.27 -6.22
CA GLU A 4 -33.21 -48.72 -5.45
C GLU A 4 -32.32 -47.72 -6.17
N ARG A 5 -32.48 -47.50 -7.49
CA ARG A 5 -31.63 -46.55 -8.22
C ARG A 5 -32.12 -45.10 -8.17
N ASP A 6 -33.39 -44.86 -7.88
CA ASP A 6 -33.99 -43.52 -8.01
C ASP A 6 -33.89 -42.64 -6.75
N ARG A 7 -33.46 -43.21 -5.62
CA ARG A 7 -33.31 -42.49 -4.34
C ARG A 7 -31.93 -41.85 -4.14
N ARG A 8 -30.91 -42.24 -4.93
CA ARG A 8 -29.55 -41.71 -4.76
C ARG A 8 -29.30 -40.39 -5.49
N GLU A 9 -30.02 -40.08 -6.56
CA GLU A 9 -29.81 -38.84 -7.32
C GLU A 9 -30.45 -37.60 -6.68
N ARG A 10 -31.48 -37.76 -5.84
CA ARG A 10 -32.17 -36.62 -5.21
C ARG A 10 -31.45 -35.97 -4.02
N ARG A 11 -30.30 -36.52 -3.58
CA ARG A 11 -29.54 -36.01 -2.42
C ARG A 11 -28.33 -35.15 -2.77
N SER A 12 -27.94 -35.01 -4.04
CA SER A 12 -26.67 -34.36 -4.44
C SER A 12 -26.78 -32.89 -4.91
N SER A 13 -28.00 -32.34 -5.01
CA SER A 13 -28.24 -30.99 -5.57
C SER A 13 -28.68 -29.92 -4.56
N ARG A 14 -28.77 -30.22 -3.26
CA ARG A 14 -29.17 -29.20 -2.25
C ARG A 14 -28.02 -28.52 -1.51
N ASP A 15 -26.80 -29.04 -1.63
CA ASP A 15 -25.65 -28.54 -0.85
C ASP A 15 -24.66 -27.68 -1.64
N ARG A 16 -24.92 -27.40 -2.93
CA ARG A 16 -23.99 -26.65 -3.79
C ARG A 16 -24.33 -25.19 -4.05
N ASP A 17 -25.54 -24.73 -3.72
CA ASP A 17 -25.96 -23.35 -3.96
C ASP A 17 -26.31 -22.62 -2.66
N ILE A 18 -25.47 -22.76 -1.63
CA ILE A 18 -25.62 -21.95 -0.42
C ILE A 18 -25.08 -20.55 -0.74
N SER A 19 -26.00 -19.61 -0.93
CA SER A 19 -25.66 -18.20 -1.10
C SER A 19 -24.89 -17.68 0.11
N TRP A 20 -23.90 -16.82 -0.10
CA TRP A 20 -23.20 -16.11 0.98
C TRP A 20 -24.15 -15.42 1.98
N ARG A 21 -25.33 -14.97 1.50
CA ARG A 21 -26.40 -14.42 2.36
C ARG A 21 -27.03 -15.45 3.30
N GLU A 22 -27.14 -16.71 2.89
CA GLU A 22 -27.66 -17.78 3.75
C GLU A 22 -26.65 -18.23 4.79
N ILE A 23 -25.35 -18.21 4.46
CA ILE A 23 -24.26 -18.47 5.42
C ILE A 23 -24.31 -17.42 6.53
N ASP A 24 -24.47 -16.15 6.18
CA ASP A 24 -24.56 -15.05 7.15
C ASP A 24 -25.83 -15.16 8.01
N LYS A 25 -26.96 -15.50 7.39
CA LYS A 25 -28.23 -15.74 8.09
C LYS A 25 -28.18 -16.94 9.05
N LYS A 26 -27.40 -17.98 8.73
CA LYS A 26 -27.19 -19.13 9.63
C LYS A 26 -26.29 -18.77 10.81
N ARG A 27 -25.29 -17.91 10.59
CA ARG A 27 -24.37 -17.43 11.62
C ARG A 27 -25.05 -16.52 12.65
N ASP A 28 -25.98 -15.67 12.21
CA ASP A 28 -26.78 -14.84 13.11
C ASP A 28 -27.80 -15.65 13.94
N LYS A 29 -28.25 -16.81 13.44
CA LYS A 29 -29.24 -17.66 14.12
C LYS A 29 -28.67 -18.54 15.23
N SER A 30 -27.35 -18.69 15.33
CA SER A 30 -26.70 -19.56 16.34
C SER A 30 -26.46 -18.91 17.71
N ALA A 31 -26.96 -17.71 17.97
CA ALA A 31 -26.88 -17.07 19.29
C ALA A 31 -28.19 -17.25 20.08
N HIS A 32 -28.50 -18.47 20.52
CA HIS A 32 -29.43 -18.69 21.61
C HIS A 32 -28.71 -18.38 22.93
N VAL A 33 -28.86 -17.14 23.41
CA VAL A 33 -28.61 -16.78 24.81
C VAL A 33 -29.97 -16.89 25.50
N ASP A 34 -30.20 -18.03 26.14
CA ASP A 34 -31.15 -18.13 27.24
C ASP A 34 -30.67 -17.21 28.36
N GLY A 35 -31.55 -16.33 28.87
CA GLY A 35 -31.30 -15.67 30.13
C GLY A 35 -31.60 -14.17 30.18
N ASP A 36 -32.88 -13.90 30.48
CA ASP A 36 -33.33 -12.92 31.46
C ASP A 36 -33.67 -11.48 31.02
N LEU A 37 -34.90 -11.12 31.40
CA LEU A 37 -35.65 -9.93 31.08
C LEU A 37 -35.28 -8.80 32.05
N ARG A 38 -34.30 -7.95 31.71
CA ARG A 38 -34.23 -6.59 32.28
C ARG A 38 -33.85 -5.57 31.22
N ARG A 39 -34.86 -4.83 30.80
CA ARG A 39 -34.82 -3.74 29.82
C ARG A 39 -34.28 -2.47 30.49
N GLU A 40 -33.02 -2.13 30.25
CA GLU A 40 -32.47 -0.78 30.49
C GLU A 40 -32.21 -0.04 29.17
N PRO A 41 -32.34 1.30 29.12
CA PRO A 41 -32.32 2.05 27.88
C PRO A 41 -30.90 2.38 27.40
N ARG A 42 -30.68 2.10 26.11
CA ARG A 42 -29.82 2.80 25.14
C ARG A 42 -28.53 3.44 25.66
N ARG A 43 -27.43 2.67 25.57
CA ARG A 43 -26.09 3.23 25.30
C ARG A 43 -25.67 2.75 23.90
N GLY A 44 -25.59 3.69 22.96
CA GLY A 44 -25.25 3.43 21.55
C GLY A 44 -23.97 2.61 21.42
N LYS A 45 -24.12 1.33 21.09
CA LYS A 45 -23.00 0.44 20.76
C LYS A 45 -22.55 0.77 19.34
N SER A 46 -21.45 1.49 19.26
CA SER A 46 -20.56 1.52 18.09
C SER A 46 -20.13 0.08 17.77
N GLY A 47 -20.88 -0.57 16.88
CA GLY A 47 -20.76 -1.99 16.55
C GLY A 47 -19.80 -2.31 15.39
N SER A 48 -18.93 -1.39 14.99
CA SER A 48 -17.98 -1.61 13.87
C SER A 48 -16.51 -1.53 14.26
N VAL A 49 -16.18 -1.04 15.45
CA VAL A 49 -14.78 -0.78 15.88
C VAL A 49 -14.11 -2.01 16.49
N THR A 50 -14.88 -3.01 16.95
CA THR A 50 -14.34 -4.20 17.62
C THR A 50 -13.69 -5.18 16.65
N GLY A 51 -14.16 -5.28 15.40
CA GLY A 51 -13.57 -6.16 14.38
C GLY A 51 -12.21 -5.67 13.89
N LEU A 52 -12.12 -4.38 13.54
CA LEU A 52 -10.87 -3.78 13.07
C LEU A 52 -9.82 -3.71 14.18
N GLY A 53 -10.23 -3.39 15.42
CA GLY A 53 -9.33 -3.39 16.57
C GLY A 53 -8.79 -4.77 16.91
N ARG A 54 -9.63 -5.81 16.83
CA ARG A 54 -9.20 -7.21 17.00
C ARG A 54 -8.28 -7.66 15.89
N TYR A 55 -8.63 -7.36 14.64
CA TYR A 55 -7.76 -7.65 13.49
C TYR A 55 -6.39 -6.97 13.62
N LYS A 56 -6.33 -5.69 14.01
CA LYS A 56 -5.06 -4.99 14.28
C LYS A 56 -4.28 -5.63 15.43
N ALA A 57 -4.96 -6.02 16.51
CA ALA A 57 -4.31 -6.67 17.64
C ALA A 57 -3.78 -8.08 17.29
N ASP A 58 -4.52 -8.84 16.49
CA ASP A 58 -4.11 -10.16 16.01
C ASP A 58 -2.95 -10.05 15.02
N LEU A 59 -2.96 -9.05 14.13
CA LEU A 59 -1.80 -8.72 13.30
C LEU A 59 -0.58 -8.33 14.14
N ALA A 60 -0.75 -7.43 15.11
CA ALA A 60 0.34 -7.01 15.99
C ALA A 60 0.98 -8.21 16.72
N ARG A 61 0.16 -9.13 17.23
CA ARG A 61 0.64 -10.38 17.85
C ARG A 61 1.44 -11.26 16.89
N LEU A 62 1.02 -11.38 15.62
CA LEU A 62 1.75 -12.14 14.62
C LEU A 62 3.14 -11.54 14.32
N PHE A 63 3.26 -10.21 14.34
CA PHE A 63 4.54 -9.52 14.17
C PHE A 63 5.41 -9.57 15.44
N GLU A 64 4.84 -9.34 16.62
CA GLU A 64 5.56 -9.41 17.91
C GLU A 64 6.10 -10.82 18.20
N ARG A 65 5.34 -11.86 17.84
CA ARG A 65 5.74 -13.27 18.02
C ARG A 65 6.72 -13.76 16.95
N GLY A 66 7.04 -12.92 15.95
CA GLY A 66 7.92 -13.27 14.84
C GLY A 66 7.34 -14.33 13.89
N GLU A 67 6.04 -14.61 13.97
CA GLU A 67 5.36 -15.62 13.16
C GLU A 67 5.08 -15.13 11.74
N ALA A 68 4.91 -13.82 11.56
CA ALA A 68 4.82 -13.19 10.24
C ALA A 68 6.04 -13.52 9.36
N GLY A 69 7.26 -13.53 9.95
CA GLY A 69 8.48 -13.91 9.25
C GLY A 69 8.51 -15.39 8.86
N LYS A 70 7.87 -16.28 9.63
CA LYS A 70 7.75 -17.71 9.30
C LYS A 70 6.75 -17.95 8.18
N LEU A 71 5.64 -17.20 8.16
CA LEU A 71 4.66 -17.22 7.07
C LEU A 71 5.28 -16.74 5.75
N VAL A 72 6.01 -15.63 5.76
CA VAL A 72 6.71 -15.11 4.58
C VAL A 72 7.76 -16.11 4.09
N LYS A 73 8.55 -16.72 4.98
CA LYS A 73 9.49 -17.81 4.62
C LYS A 73 8.78 -19.03 4.04
N GLY A 74 7.61 -19.40 4.55
CA GLY A 74 6.81 -20.52 4.03
C GLY A 74 6.27 -20.26 2.63
N ILE A 75 5.73 -19.05 2.39
CA ILE A 75 5.24 -18.61 1.08
C ILE A 75 6.39 -18.53 0.08
N ALA A 76 7.50 -17.91 0.47
CA ALA A 76 8.68 -17.78 -0.39
C ALA A 76 9.29 -19.14 -0.73
N ARG A 77 9.38 -20.06 0.24
CA ARG A 77 9.81 -21.44 -0.01
C ARG A 77 8.87 -22.19 -0.95
N GLY A 78 7.55 -21.98 -0.84
CA GLY A 78 6.56 -22.53 -1.77
C GLY A 78 6.64 -21.94 -3.19
N ALA A 79 7.14 -20.71 -3.31
CA ALA A 79 7.35 -20.00 -4.56
C ALA A 79 8.78 -20.11 -5.13
N GLY A 80 9.68 -20.87 -4.48
CA GLY A 80 11.09 -21.00 -4.88
C GLY A 80 11.93 -19.73 -4.70
N LEU A 81 11.48 -18.79 -3.86
CA LEU A 81 12.18 -17.54 -3.55
C LEU A 81 12.95 -17.69 -2.24
N GLU A 82 14.25 -17.38 -2.24
CA GLU A 82 15.04 -17.27 -1.01
C GLU A 82 14.76 -15.94 -0.31
N VAL A 83 14.34 -15.99 0.96
CA VAL A 83 14.22 -14.81 1.81
C VAL A 83 15.55 -14.62 2.54
N SER A 84 16.49 -13.91 1.89
CA SER A 84 17.67 -13.43 2.59
C SER A 84 17.25 -12.40 3.65
N GLY A 85 17.92 -12.38 4.81
CA GLY A 85 17.52 -11.59 5.98
C GLY A 85 17.69 -10.07 5.86
N GLY A 86 17.85 -9.55 4.65
CA GLY A 86 17.91 -8.13 4.34
C GLY A 86 16.88 -7.76 3.28
N LEU A 87 16.53 -6.48 3.22
CA LEU A 87 15.82 -5.96 2.04
C LEU A 87 16.73 -6.21 0.81
N PRO A 88 16.20 -6.60 -0.36
CA PRO A 88 16.97 -6.63 -1.61
C PRO A 88 17.81 -5.35 -1.75
N GLU A 89 19.03 -5.43 -2.27
CA GLU A 89 19.97 -4.29 -2.36
C GLU A 89 19.29 -3.04 -2.93
N ARG A 90 18.48 -3.22 -3.97
CA ARG A 90 17.63 -2.18 -4.57
C ARG A 90 16.70 -1.49 -3.57
N GLN A 91 16.04 -2.24 -2.69
CA GLN A 91 15.14 -1.68 -1.68
C GLN A 91 15.90 -0.93 -0.58
N GLN A 92 17.12 -1.38 -0.23
CA GLN A 92 17.97 -0.62 0.70
C GLN A 92 18.40 0.70 0.08
N ALA A 93 18.78 0.69 -1.20
CA ALA A 93 19.15 1.90 -1.92
C ALA A 93 17.98 2.89 -2.04
N LEU A 94 16.76 2.42 -2.32
CA LEU A 94 15.55 3.28 -2.28
C LEU A 94 15.31 3.89 -0.90
N ARG A 95 15.51 3.09 0.15
CA ARG A 95 15.33 3.56 1.52
C ARG A 95 16.34 4.64 1.89
N ARG A 96 17.59 4.54 1.42
CA ARG A 96 18.60 5.60 1.59
C ARG A 96 18.16 6.93 0.96
N ILE A 97 17.49 6.89 -0.20
CA ILE A 97 16.94 8.10 -0.83
C ILE A 97 15.82 8.70 0.04
N LEU A 98 14.91 7.86 0.55
CA LEU A 98 13.77 8.32 1.33
C LEU A 98 14.17 8.86 2.71
N ASP A 99 15.11 8.20 3.37
CA ASP A 99 15.59 8.55 4.72
C ASP A 99 16.63 9.70 4.69
N ALA A 100 16.98 10.21 3.51
CA ALA A 100 17.91 11.32 3.37
C ALA A 100 17.36 12.60 4.04
N ALA A 101 18.10 13.10 5.04
CA ALA A 101 17.70 14.26 5.83
C ALA A 101 18.17 15.60 5.23
N SER A 102 19.21 15.58 4.38
CA SER A 102 19.76 16.79 3.74
C SER A 102 19.67 16.71 2.21
N PRO A 103 19.63 17.86 1.50
CA PRO A 103 19.66 17.89 0.04
C PRO A 103 20.90 17.20 -0.53
N GLU A 104 22.06 17.38 0.08
CA GLU A 104 23.32 16.74 -0.32
C GLU A 104 23.25 15.22 -0.16
N ALA A 105 22.69 14.73 0.96
CA ALA A 105 22.51 13.29 1.18
C ALA A 105 21.50 12.69 0.20
N ALA A 106 20.43 13.43 -0.12
CA ALA A 106 19.44 12.99 -1.10
C ALA A 106 20.06 12.90 -2.50
N ALA A 107 20.87 13.88 -2.89
CA ALA A 107 21.58 13.87 -4.17
C ALA A 107 22.54 12.67 -4.27
N ALA A 108 23.40 12.50 -3.27
CA ALA A 108 24.34 11.38 -3.24
C ALA A 108 23.64 10.00 -3.26
N ALA A 109 22.50 9.87 -2.56
CA ALA A 109 21.72 8.64 -2.56
C ALA A 109 21.06 8.36 -3.92
N VAL A 110 20.59 9.40 -4.61
CA VAL A 110 20.02 9.29 -5.96
C VAL A 110 21.10 8.89 -6.97
N ASP A 111 22.28 9.52 -6.92
CA ASP A 111 23.41 9.18 -7.80
C ASP A 111 23.88 7.74 -7.59
N ALA A 112 24.04 7.32 -6.32
CA ALA A 112 24.41 5.95 -5.98
C ALA A 112 23.39 4.95 -6.51
N PHE A 113 22.09 5.23 -6.33
CA PHE A 113 21.02 4.38 -6.85
C PHE A 113 21.09 4.27 -8.37
N ARG A 114 21.32 5.39 -9.06
CA ARG A 114 21.38 5.39 -10.53
C ARG A 114 22.59 4.64 -11.06
N ALA A 115 23.73 4.74 -10.38
CA ALA A 115 24.93 4.00 -10.73
C ALA A 115 24.75 2.48 -10.55
N GLU A 116 24.07 2.05 -9.48
CA GLU A 116 23.91 0.63 -9.14
C GLU A 116 22.71 -0.04 -9.84
N HIS A 117 21.64 0.70 -10.09
CA HIS A 117 20.34 0.15 -10.50
C HIS A 117 19.72 0.84 -11.73
N GLY A 118 20.35 1.88 -12.27
CA GLY A 118 19.89 2.59 -13.46
C GLY A 118 18.79 3.61 -13.16
N ASP A 119 17.58 3.39 -13.68
CA ASP A 119 16.51 4.38 -13.62
C ASP A 119 15.78 4.43 -12.26
N LEU A 120 15.48 5.64 -11.79
CA LEU A 120 14.65 5.85 -10.59
C LEU A 120 13.24 5.24 -10.78
N PRO A 121 12.65 4.63 -9.73
CA PRO A 121 11.28 4.14 -9.83
C PRO A 121 10.27 5.29 -9.99
N ASP A 122 9.10 4.97 -10.57
CA ASP A 122 7.94 5.87 -10.65
C ASP A 122 7.20 5.98 -9.31
N ASP A 123 7.95 6.29 -8.25
CA ASP A 123 7.44 6.51 -6.90
C ASP A 123 7.48 8.01 -6.58
N PRO A 124 6.35 8.64 -6.22
CA PRO A 124 6.28 10.08 -5.99
C PRO A 124 7.10 10.56 -4.79
N GLU A 125 7.34 9.73 -3.77
CA GLU A 125 8.19 10.11 -2.65
C GLU A 125 9.67 10.08 -3.05
N VAL A 126 10.09 9.04 -3.79
CA VAL A 126 11.46 8.93 -4.32
C VAL A 126 11.75 10.06 -5.31
N LEU A 127 10.86 10.28 -6.28
CA LEU A 127 10.97 11.37 -7.24
C LEU A 127 10.93 12.74 -6.53
N GLY A 128 10.11 12.87 -5.48
CA GLY A 128 10.07 14.07 -4.65
C GLY A 128 11.40 14.36 -3.96
N GLN A 129 12.14 13.35 -3.51
CA GLN A 129 13.50 13.51 -2.96
C GLN A 129 14.53 13.82 -4.06
N ALA A 130 14.37 13.24 -5.25
CA ALA A 130 15.22 13.57 -6.39
C ALA A 130 15.12 15.05 -6.81
N LEU A 131 14.02 15.75 -6.50
CA LEU A 131 13.92 17.20 -6.73
C LEU A 131 14.89 18.06 -5.90
N LEU A 132 15.54 17.48 -4.89
CA LEU A 132 16.59 18.15 -4.11
C LEU A 132 17.96 18.11 -4.79
N HIS A 133 18.09 17.36 -5.88
CA HIS A 133 19.33 17.19 -6.61
C HIS A 133 19.85 18.53 -7.18
N PRO A 134 21.19 18.77 -7.22
CA PRO A 134 21.75 19.98 -7.82
C PRO A 134 21.78 19.96 -9.36
N ASP A 135 21.94 18.78 -9.98
CA ASP A 135 21.97 18.63 -11.45
C ASP A 135 20.59 18.79 -12.07
N GLU A 136 20.43 19.78 -12.96
CA GLU A 136 19.17 20.07 -13.66
C GLU A 136 18.69 18.91 -14.55
N THR A 137 19.58 18.09 -15.11
CA THR A 137 19.16 16.95 -15.95
C THR A 137 18.36 15.93 -15.14
N VAL A 138 18.81 15.65 -13.92
CA VAL A 138 18.12 14.77 -12.96
C VAL A 138 16.79 15.37 -12.55
N LEU A 139 16.74 16.69 -12.34
CA LEU A 139 15.52 17.41 -11.97
C LEU A 139 14.48 17.35 -13.09
N ILE A 140 14.89 17.58 -14.34
CA ILE A 140 14.01 17.50 -15.51
C ILE A 140 13.44 16.08 -15.66
N ASP A 141 14.30 15.06 -15.55
CA ASP A 141 13.87 13.67 -15.63
C ASP A 141 12.87 13.32 -14.51
N ALA A 142 13.14 13.74 -13.28
CA ALA A 142 12.25 13.54 -12.14
C ALA A 142 10.90 14.26 -12.34
N LEU A 143 10.90 15.51 -12.82
CA LEU A 143 9.68 16.27 -13.10
C LEU A 143 8.85 15.65 -14.23
N ARG A 144 9.50 15.14 -15.29
CA ARG A 144 8.81 14.45 -16.39
C ARG A 144 8.08 13.20 -15.90
N ARG A 145 8.75 12.39 -15.06
CA ARG A 145 8.15 11.19 -14.45
C ARG A 145 7.04 11.55 -13.48
N LEU A 146 7.23 12.59 -12.66
CA LEU A 146 6.18 13.11 -11.76
C LEU A 146 4.96 13.59 -12.54
N HIS A 147 5.15 14.31 -13.65
CA HIS A 147 4.06 14.77 -14.50
C HIS A 147 3.24 13.59 -15.06
N GLN A 148 3.93 12.55 -15.56
CA GLN A 148 3.28 11.33 -16.04
C GLN A 148 2.50 10.61 -14.92
N TYR A 149 3.10 10.50 -13.73
CA TYR A 149 2.45 9.88 -12.57
C TYR A 149 1.19 10.64 -12.15
N LEU A 150 1.30 11.97 -12.00
CA LEU A 150 0.23 12.84 -11.51
C LEU A 150 -0.95 12.98 -12.48
N ALA A 151 -0.77 12.67 -13.76
CA ALA A 151 -1.85 12.70 -14.74
C ALA A 151 -3.00 11.72 -14.43
N GLY A 152 -2.78 10.71 -13.58
CA GLY A 152 -3.81 9.73 -13.18
C GLY A 152 -3.84 9.39 -11.70
N HIS A 153 -2.94 9.94 -10.88
CA HIS A 153 -2.75 9.54 -9.49
C HIS A 153 -2.69 10.74 -8.54
N LEU A 154 -3.19 10.52 -7.32
CA LEU A 154 -3.04 11.47 -6.21
C LEU A 154 -1.80 11.13 -5.39
N VAL A 155 -1.11 12.17 -4.92
CA VAL A 155 0.05 12.03 -4.03
C VAL A 155 -0.32 12.35 -2.59
N GLN A 156 0.23 11.59 -1.65
CA GLN A 156 -0.05 11.80 -0.22
C GLN A 156 0.52 13.13 0.29
N ARG A 157 1.78 13.44 -0.06
CA ARG A 157 2.49 14.65 0.42
C ARG A 157 2.43 15.81 -0.57
N LYS A 158 1.23 16.08 -1.09
CA LYS A 158 0.97 17.12 -2.10
C LYS A 158 1.57 18.48 -1.74
N ALA A 159 1.35 18.96 -0.52
CA ALA A 159 1.81 20.29 -0.09
C ALA A 159 3.34 20.42 -0.08
N LEU A 160 4.05 19.38 0.39
CA LEU A 160 5.52 19.36 0.38
C LEU A 160 6.06 19.34 -1.06
N LEU A 161 5.45 18.53 -1.92
CA LEU A 161 5.87 18.46 -3.33
C LEU A 161 5.63 19.81 -4.04
N LEU A 162 4.48 20.44 -3.79
CA LEU A 162 4.17 21.76 -4.35
C LEU A 162 5.17 22.82 -3.89
N LEU A 163 5.53 22.83 -2.60
CA LEU A 163 6.56 23.75 -2.08
C LEU A 163 7.89 23.55 -2.80
N ARG A 164 8.36 22.31 -2.90
CA ARG A 164 9.63 21.98 -3.58
C ARG A 164 9.62 22.39 -5.05
N VAL A 165 8.51 22.16 -5.76
CA VAL A 165 8.36 22.55 -7.17
C VAL A 165 8.36 24.07 -7.32
N LYS A 166 7.72 24.82 -6.42
CA LYS A 166 7.74 26.30 -6.43
C LYS A 166 9.14 26.85 -6.15
N GLU A 167 9.84 26.30 -5.16
CA GLU A 167 11.24 26.65 -4.89
C GLU A 167 12.14 26.35 -6.08
N LEU A 168 11.90 25.21 -6.74
CA LEU A 168 12.63 24.81 -7.94
C LEU A 168 12.41 25.78 -9.11
N GLU A 169 11.17 26.22 -9.34
CA GLU A 169 10.83 27.18 -10.38
C GLU A 169 11.53 28.54 -10.18
N VAL A 170 11.66 28.98 -8.92
CA VAL A 170 12.33 30.24 -8.57
C VAL A 170 13.85 30.15 -8.78
N ARG A 171 14.47 29.01 -8.44
CA ARG A 171 15.92 28.82 -8.56
C ARG A 171 16.38 28.33 -9.94
N ALA A 172 15.47 27.86 -10.79
CA ALA A 172 15.79 27.21 -12.05
C ALA A 172 16.43 28.19 -13.05
N GLU A 173 17.61 27.83 -13.55
CA GLU A 173 18.32 28.64 -14.53
C GLU A 173 17.78 28.36 -15.94
N SER A 174 17.58 27.08 -16.27
CA SER A 174 17.05 26.70 -17.58
C SER A 174 15.55 26.98 -17.74
N ALA A 175 15.19 27.37 -18.97
CA ALA A 175 13.79 27.55 -19.36
C ALA A 175 13.02 26.23 -19.36
N GLU A 176 13.68 25.13 -19.74
CA GLU A 176 13.07 23.80 -19.75
C GLU A 176 12.70 23.33 -18.35
N LEU A 177 13.59 23.51 -17.36
CA LEU A 177 13.31 23.15 -15.98
C LEU A 177 12.11 23.94 -15.43
N ARG A 178 12.04 25.25 -15.72
CA ARG A 178 10.89 26.09 -15.36
C ARG A 178 9.59 25.63 -16.01
N GLU A 179 9.64 25.27 -17.28
CA GLU A 179 8.46 24.76 -18.00
C GLU A 179 7.93 23.47 -17.35
N TRP A 180 8.80 22.49 -17.09
CA TRP A 180 8.40 21.23 -16.46
C TRP A 180 7.93 21.42 -15.02
N ALA A 181 8.58 22.31 -14.26
CA ALA A 181 8.15 22.66 -12.91
C ALA A 181 6.73 23.26 -12.92
N GLY A 182 6.46 24.18 -13.86
CA GLY A 182 5.13 24.77 -14.06
C GLY A 182 4.06 23.71 -14.37
N LYS A 183 4.32 22.79 -15.30
CA LYS A 183 3.39 21.70 -15.64
C LYS A 183 3.05 20.83 -14.42
N VAL A 184 4.05 20.48 -13.62
CA VAL A 184 3.85 19.68 -12.40
C VAL A 184 3.07 20.47 -11.34
N ARG A 185 3.38 21.76 -11.16
CA ARG A 185 2.66 22.66 -10.24
C ARG A 185 1.18 22.75 -10.58
N ASP A 186 0.85 22.89 -11.87
CA ASP A 186 -0.52 23.01 -12.33
C ASP A 186 -1.32 21.71 -12.06
N LEU A 187 -0.70 20.53 -12.25
CA LEU A 187 -1.31 19.24 -11.87
C LEU A 187 -1.49 19.09 -10.35
N LEU A 188 -0.60 19.69 -9.57
CA LEU A 188 -0.74 19.81 -8.13
C LEU A 188 -1.73 20.93 -7.74
N GLY A 189 -2.41 21.58 -8.69
CA GLY A 189 -3.46 22.58 -8.43
C GLY A 189 -2.96 23.80 -7.65
N GLY A 190 -1.75 24.28 -7.98
CA GLY A 190 -1.12 25.41 -7.32
C GLY A 190 -0.68 26.52 -8.24
#